data_AF-A0AAE1WBS0-F1
#
_entry.id   AF-A0AAE1WBS0-F1
#
_cell.length_a   1.000
_cell.length_b   1.000
_cell.length_c   1.000
_cell.angle_alpha   90.00
_cell.angle_beta   90.00
_cell.angle_gamma   90.00
#
_symmetry.space_group_name_H-M   'P 1'
#
loop_
_entity.id
_entity.type
_entity.pdbx_description
1 polymer ?
#
loop_
_entity_poly.entity_id
_entity_poly.type
_entity_poly.pdbx_seq_one_letter_code
_entity_poly.pdbx_strand_id
1 'polypeptide(L)'
;MTNDMFLIYDSGELILEGYSEASFQLDDDDAKSQLDFVFKLNGGVVAWKSSKQATTADSTTEVEYIVASEAVKETVWMKNYIQELGVVPSIAEPVVILQ
;
A
#
# COMPACT_ATOMS: atom_id res chain seq x y z
N MET A 1 7.87 -27.13 17.89
CA MET A 1 9.19 -26.48 17.72
C MET A 1 9.19 -25.79 16.36
N THR A 2 8.75 -24.53 16.30
CA THR A 2 8.71 -23.70 15.08
C THR A 2 8.71 -22.23 15.51
N ASN A 3 9.69 -21.83 16.31
CA ASN A 3 9.80 -20.44 16.80
C ASN A 3 10.99 -19.68 16.16
N ASP A 4 11.70 -20.29 15.21
CA ASP A 4 12.91 -19.71 14.62
C ASP A 4 12.81 -19.63 13.08
N MET A 5 11.70 -19.08 12.58
CA MET A 5 11.61 -18.68 11.17
C MET A 5 11.46 -17.16 11.10
N PHE A 6 12.52 -16.50 10.66
CA PHE A 6 12.51 -15.08 10.31
C PHE A 6 12.53 -14.96 8.79
N LEU A 7 11.64 -14.15 8.25
CA LEU A 7 11.70 -13.73 6.85
C LEU A 7 12.86 -12.73 6.75
N ILE A 8 13.99 -13.20 6.21
CA ILE A 8 15.15 -12.35 5.92
C ILE A 8 14.94 -11.79 4.52
N TYR A 9 14.62 -10.51 4.47
CA TYR A 9 14.64 -9.73 3.25
C TYR A 9 16.10 -9.44 2.87
N ASP A 10 16.37 -9.26 1.57
CA ASP A 10 17.73 -9.03 1.04
C ASP A 10 18.51 -7.99 1.88
N SER A 11 19.81 -8.21 2.06
CA SER A 11 20.66 -7.54 3.06
C SER A 11 21.04 -6.08 2.73
N GLY A 12 20.28 -5.44 1.84
CA GLY A 12 20.45 -4.05 1.44
C GLY A 12 19.71 -3.07 2.38
N GLU A 13 19.71 -1.79 2.01
CA GLU A 13 18.79 -0.83 2.62
C GLU A 13 17.34 -1.32 2.48
N LEU A 14 16.52 -1.07 3.49
CA LEU A 14 15.10 -1.43 3.43
C LEU A 14 14.37 -0.39 2.58
N ILE A 15 13.93 -0.82 1.41
CA ILE A 15 13.21 -0.04 0.42
C ILE A 15 11.74 -0.40 0.53
N LEU A 16 10.92 0.61 0.86
CA LEU A 16 9.46 0.51 0.85
C LEU A 16 8.95 0.99 -0.52
N GLU A 17 8.24 0.10 -1.22
CA GLU A 17 7.61 0.38 -2.52
C GLU A 17 6.10 0.24 -2.38
N GLY A 18 5.34 1.24 -2.81
CA GLY A 18 3.88 1.19 -2.88
C GLY A 18 3.40 1.03 -4.31
N TYR A 19 2.29 0.33 -4.49
CA TYR A 19 1.54 0.25 -5.73
C TYR A 19 0.08 0.47 -5.42
N SER A 20 -0.64 1.17 -6.28
CA SER A 20 -2.06 1.38 -6.11
C SER A 20 -2.80 1.32 -7.44
N GLU A 21 -3.90 0.59 -7.48
CA GLU A 21 -4.72 0.38 -8.67
C GLU A 21 -6.16 0.80 -8.37
N ALA A 22 -6.76 1.49 -9.33
CA ALA A 22 -8.07 2.10 -9.20
C ALA A 22 -8.94 1.62 -10.34
N SER A 23 -10.13 1.13 -10.02
CA SER A 23 -11.07 0.70 -11.05
C SER A 23 -12.46 1.27 -10.81
N PHE A 24 -12.99 1.90 -11.86
CA PHE A 24 -14.24 2.65 -11.80
C PHE A 24 -15.40 1.78 -12.28
N GLN A 25 -16.45 1.70 -11.46
CA GLN A 25 -17.73 1.04 -11.80
C GLN A 25 -17.58 -0.35 -12.44
N LEU A 26 -16.62 -1.17 -11.97
CA LEU A 26 -16.42 -2.54 -12.47
C LEU A 26 -17.48 -3.53 -11.98
N ASP A 27 -18.28 -3.14 -10.98
CA ASP A 27 -19.31 -3.99 -10.39
C ASP A 27 -20.67 -3.72 -11.06
N ASP A 28 -21.11 -4.63 -11.94
CA ASP A 28 -22.37 -4.50 -12.69
C ASP A 28 -23.61 -4.46 -11.78
N ASP A 29 -23.53 -4.99 -10.55
CA ASP A 29 -24.67 -5.05 -9.63
C ASP A 29 -24.90 -3.71 -8.91
N ASP A 30 -23.83 -3.03 -8.48
CA ASP A 30 -23.89 -1.84 -7.60
C ASP A 30 -23.18 -0.60 -8.18
N ALA A 31 -22.56 -0.70 -9.37
CA ALA A 31 -21.67 0.31 -9.97
C ALA A 31 -20.58 0.81 -9.01
N LYS A 32 -20.15 -0.03 -8.06
CA LYS A 32 -19.12 0.34 -7.09
C LYS A 32 -17.74 0.22 -7.71
N SER A 33 -16.94 1.24 -7.48
CA SER A 33 -15.53 1.24 -7.80
C SER A 33 -14.75 0.35 -6.85
N GLN A 34 -13.58 -0.12 -7.28
CA GLN A 34 -12.69 -0.94 -6.47
C GLN A 34 -11.36 -0.20 -6.25
N LEU A 35 -10.87 -0.31 -5.01
CA LEU A 35 -9.67 0.30 -4.50
C LEU A 35 -8.71 -0.81 -4.10
N ASP A 36 -7.53 -0.81 -4.74
CA ASP A 36 -6.50 -1.79 -4.47
C ASP A 36 -5.15 -1.09 -4.22
N PHE A 37 -4.39 -1.59 -3.25
CA PHE A 37 -2.98 -1.23 -3.09
C PHE A 37 -2.16 -2.38 -2.52
N VAL A 38 -0.85 -2.36 -2.78
CA VAL A 38 0.11 -3.28 -2.20
C VAL A 38 1.41 -2.55 -1.86
N PHE A 39 1.96 -2.85 -0.69
CA PHE A 39 3.25 -2.38 -0.22
C PHE A 39 4.22 -3.55 -0.11
N LYS A 40 5.40 -3.37 -0.72
CA LYS A 40 6.52 -4.29 -0.62
C LYS A 40 7.64 -3.66 0.20
N LEU A 41 8.28 -4.48 1.01
CA LEU A 41 9.52 -4.16 1.70
C LEU A 41 10.58 -5.11 1.15
N ASN A 42 11.65 -4.60 0.55
CA ASN A 42 12.73 -5.42 -0.05
C ASN A 42 12.24 -6.62 -0.88
N GLY A 43 11.22 -6.37 -1.71
CA GLY A 43 10.66 -7.35 -2.64
C GLY A 43 9.57 -8.26 -2.09
N GLY A 44 9.34 -8.33 -0.78
CA GLY A 44 8.21 -9.10 -0.23
C GLY A 44 7.06 -8.22 0.23
N VAL A 45 5.84 -8.71 0.03
CA VAL A 45 4.60 -8.00 0.35
C VAL A 45 4.39 -7.96 1.87
N VAL A 46 4.21 -6.77 2.43
CA VAL A 46 4.04 -6.54 3.87
C VAL A 46 2.68 -5.94 4.23
N ALA A 47 2.04 -5.22 3.30
CA ALA A 47 0.68 -4.72 3.46
C ALA A 47 -0.04 -4.73 2.11
N TRP A 48 -1.33 -4.98 2.12
CA TRP A 48 -2.17 -4.93 0.92
C TRP A 48 -3.62 -4.67 1.33
N LYS A 49 -4.39 -4.08 0.42
CA LYS A 49 -5.83 -3.89 0.57
C LYS A 49 -6.46 -4.08 -0.79
N SER A 50 -7.60 -4.78 -0.80
CA SER A 50 -8.53 -4.78 -1.92
C SER A 50 -9.93 -4.61 -1.36
N SER A 51 -10.61 -3.56 -1.77
CA SER A 51 -11.92 -3.21 -1.22
C SER A 51 -12.79 -2.54 -2.27
N LYS A 52 -14.08 -2.90 -2.27
CA LYS A 52 -15.09 -2.04 -2.89
C LYS A 52 -15.07 -0.69 -2.18
N GLN A 53 -15.13 0.38 -2.95
CA GLN A 53 -15.15 1.75 -2.44
C GLN A 53 -16.45 1.95 -1.66
N ALA A 54 -16.34 2.49 -0.45
CA ALA A 54 -17.51 2.75 0.41
C ALA A 54 -18.40 3.87 -0.15
N THR A 55 -17.78 4.82 -0.87
CA THR A 55 -18.43 5.94 -1.53
C THR A 55 -18.53 5.66 -3.02
N THR A 56 -19.68 5.95 -3.63
CA THR A 56 -19.82 5.95 -5.09
C THR A 56 -19.03 7.13 -5.65
N ALA A 57 -18.01 6.85 -6.44
CA ALA A 57 -17.34 7.87 -7.23
C ALA A 57 -18.16 8.17 -8.49
N ASP A 58 -18.15 9.42 -8.92
CA ASP A 58 -18.84 9.90 -10.11
C ASP A 58 -17.91 9.94 -11.35
N SER A 59 -16.60 9.70 -11.16
CA SER A 59 -15.61 9.65 -12.24
C SER A 59 -14.43 8.74 -11.93
N THR A 60 -13.72 8.29 -12.97
CA THR A 60 -12.46 7.54 -12.83
C THR A 60 -11.40 8.33 -12.06
N THR A 61 -11.29 9.64 -12.30
CA THR A 61 -10.33 10.51 -11.59
C THR A 61 -10.60 10.57 -10.10
N GLU A 62 -11.88 10.56 -9.69
CA GLU A 62 -12.23 10.52 -8.28
C GLU A 62 -11.83 9.19 -7.63
N VAL A 63 -12.00 8.07 -8.32
CA VAL A 63 -11.53 6.77 -7.82
C VAL A 63 -10.02 6.75 -7.67
N GLU A 64 -9.28 7.16 -8.71
CA GLU A 64 -7.82 7.25 -8.68
C GLU A 64 -7.33 8.11 -7.52
N TYR A 65 -7.98 9.27 -7.29
CA TYR A 65 -7.65 10.15 -6.17
C TYR A 65 -7.91 9.50 -4.81
N ILE A 66 -9.04 8.81 -4.64
CA ILE A 66 -9.37 8.12 -3.38
C ILE A 66 -8.39 6.97 -3.13
N VAL A 67 -8.07 6.16 -4.14
CA VAL A 67 -7.08 5.07 -4.04
C VAL A 67 -5.72 5.62 -3.66
N ALA A 68 -5.23 6.66 -4.36
CA ALA A 68 -3.97 7.30 -4.05
C ALA A 68 -3.95 7.89 -2.64
N SER A 69 -5.05 8.52 -2.20
CA SER A 69 -5.18 9.06 -0.84
C SER A 69 -5.08 7.97 0.23
N GLU A 70 -5.75 6.84 0.05
CA GLU A 70 -5.69 5.71 0.97
C GLU A 70 -4.31 5.07 1.00
N ALA A 71 -3.67 4.88 -0.16
CA ALA A 71 -2.30 4.38 -0.24
C ALA A 71 -1.30 5.33 0.46
N VAL A 72 -1.46 6.65 0.32
CA VAL A 72 -0.62 7.63 1.03
C VAL A 72 -0.81 7.56 2.54
N LYS A 73 -2.05 7.42 3.04
CA LYS A 73 -2.31 7.25 4.49
C LYS A 73 -1.60 6.01 5.04
N GLU A 74 -1.71 4.89 4.33
CA GLU A 74 -1.03 3.64 4.70
C GLU A 74 0.50 3.83 4.68
N THR A 75 1.03 4.49 3.65
CA THR A 75 2.46 4.80 3.54
C THR A 75 2.96 5.59 4.74
N VAL A 76 2.24 6.64 5.14
CA VAL A 76 2.61 7.46 6.31
C VAL A 76 2.60 6.62 7.59
N TRP A 77 1.57 5.78 7.77
CA TRP A 77 1.49 4.88 8.92
C TRP A 77 2.68 3.91 8.95
N MET A 78 3.00 3.27 7.82
CA MET A 78 4.14 2.36 7.72
C MET A 78 5.48 3.05 7.98
N LYS A 79 5.70 4.26 7.47
CA LYS A 79 6.93 5.03 7.72
C LYS A 79 7.11 5.30 9.21
N ASN A 80 6.07 5.77 9.89
CA ASN A 80 6.11 6.02 11.34
C ASN A 80 6.38 4.73 12.11
N TYR A 81 5.69 3.65 11.76
CA TYR A 81 5.88 2.34 12.41
C TYR A 81 7.32 1.82 12.27
N ILE A 82 7.89 1.89 11.07
CA ILE A 82 9.27 1.44 10.82
C ILE A 82 10.30 2.33 11.53
N GLN A 83 10.06 3.65 11.59
CA GLN A 83 10.90 4.58 12.35
C GLN A 83 10.89 4.25 13.85
N GLU A 84 9.71 3.96 14.42
CA GLU A 84 9.57 3.59 15.84
C GLU A 84 10.27 2.27 16.17
N LEU A 85 10.29 1.31 15.25
CA LEU A 85 11.01 0.04 15.45
C LEU A 85 12.54 0.24 15.54
N GLY A 86 13.08 1.36 15.04
CA GLY A 86 14.52 1.67 15.11
C GLY A 86 15.40 0.73 14.29
N VAL A 87 14.80 -0.09 13.42
CA VAL A 87 15.49 -1.12 12.62
C VAL A 87 16.00 -0.63 11.27
N VAL A 88 15.60 0.59 10.83
CA VAL A 88 15.90 1.10 9.48
C VAL A 88 16.24 2.60 9.46
N PRO A 89 17.45 2.99 9.04
CA PRO A 89 17.79 4.41 8.80
C PRO A 89 17.24 4.99 7.48
N SER A 90 17.02 4.16 6.44
CA SER A 90 16.72 4.59 5.06
C SER A 90 15.28 5.06 4.81
N ILE A 91 14.35 4.93 5.77
CA ILE A 91 12.95 5.32 5.57
C ILE A 91 12.71 6.85 5.60
N ALA A 92 13.77 7.65 5.76
CA ALA A 92 13.71 9.10 5.63
C ALA A 92 13.37 9.55 4.18
N GLU A 93 13.77 8.75 3.18
CA GLU A 93 13.55 9.08 1.78
C GLU A 93 12.07 9.03 1.39
N PRO A 94 11.62 9.85 0.41
CA PRO A 94 10.26 9.78 -0.12
C PRO A 94 9.91 8.37 -0.61
N VAL A 95 8.72 7.88 -0.25
CA VAL A 95 8.22 6.59 -0.72
C VAL A 95 7.42 6.84 -1.99
N VAL A 96 7.80 6.16 -3.07
CA VAL A 96 7.10 6.24 -4.34
C VAL A 96 5.95 5.25 -4.34
N ILE A 97 4.75 5.74 -4.68
CA ILE A 97 3.57 4.92 -4.96
C ILE A 97 3.42 4.88 -6.47
N LEU A 98 3.53 3.69 -7.05
CA LEU A 98 3.37 3.45 -8.48
C LEU A 98 1.88 3.20 -8.79
N GLN A 99 1.37 3.86 -9.81
CA GLN A 99 0.05 3.62 -10.41
C GLN A 99 0.23 3.01 -11.80
#